data_AF-R6ZXU2-F1
#
_entry.id   AF-R6ZXU2-F1
#
_cell.length_a   1.000
_cell.length_b   1.000
_cell.length_c   1.000
_cell.angle_alpha   90.00
_cell.angle_beta   90.00
_cell.angle_gamma   90.00
#
_symmetry.space_group_name_H-M   'P 1'
#
loop_
_entity.id
_entity.type
_entity.pdbx_description
1 polymer ?
#
loop_
_entity_poly.entity_id
_entity_poly.type
_entity_poly.pdbx_seq_one_letter_code
_entity_poly.pdbx_strand_id
1 'polypeptide(L)'
;MQISYSPVGSVDIWRPNRGLEQLVSAGIKSTILDFSVICQVYDPKEMMRIEKSGRRPKGWIFREQPEQVTESIRMFVTKCKELHVDITLAIMPYFKSEQEAQNLQELYPLLRECMKACHVYGIEKVVIQPLQADWETNLIFYQKLLGWAKEDDLHILLKNCLKYLNGRYVRGTCSDAEEANTWIEALNELAEEERFGFCMDMGVCSICGQNMYEFATVLGEKIKAVIINENNGQEPGAMLPFSQISRSRCRTDWLNFFRGLRAAAFQGTAILDVRESLAAGPLLLKEGMLQHTKRVGEYLKLQLELEQVLAKYDKRVLFGAGNMCRNYMKCYGEKYPPLFTCDNNAAIWGTRFEGLEVKDPEELKKLPEDCAIFICNIYYDEIKKQLQNMGLQNPIHYFNDEFMPSLYLDRFDSEIREVY
;
A
#
# COMPACT_ATOMS: atom_id res chain seq x y z
N MET A 1 -2.36 -0.09 10.43
CA MET A 1 -2.34 -0.51 9.01
C MET A 1 -1.50 -1.79 8.82
N GLN A 2 -1.74 -2.56 7.74
CA GLN A 2 -0.94 -3.76 7.37
C GLN A 2 -0.29 -3.59 5.99
N ILE A 3 0.97 -4.00 5.85
CA ILE A 3 1.65 -4.14 4.55
C ILE A 3 1.52 -5.58 4.09
N SER A 4 1.04 -5.79 2.87
CA SER A 4 0.97 -7.09 2.22
C SER A 4 1.76 -7.09 0.93
N TYR A 5 2.44 -8.18 0.63
CA TYR A 5 3.29 -8.28 -0.54
C TYR A 5 2.60 -9.16 -1.59
N SER A 6 2.43 -8.62 -2.80
CA SER A 6 1.90 -9.39 -3.92
C SER A 6 2.78 -10.62 -4.17
N PRO A 7 2.20 -11.84 -4.21
CA PRO A 7 2.98 -13.04 -4.49
C PRO A 7 3.36 -13.16 -5.97
N VAL A 8 2.70 -12.40 -6.86
CA VAL A 8 2.87 -12.51 -8.31
C VAL A 8 4.30 -12.15 -8.70
N GLY A 9 4.87 -12.90 -9.65
CA GLY A 9 6.26 -12.75 -10.09
C GLY A 9 7.30 -13.44 -9.20
N SER A 10 6.94 -13.83 -7.97
CA SER A 10 7.84 -14.54 -7.05
C SER A 10 7.35 -15.94 -6.66
N VAL A 11 6.04 -16.10 -6.46
CA VAL A 11 5.37 -17.33 -6.06
C VAL A 11 4.37 -17.76 -7.12
N ASP A 12 4.42 -19.03 -7.49
CA ASP A 12 3.41 -19.66 -8.33
C ASP A 12 2.29 -20.17 -7.42
N ILE A 13 1.10 -19.54 -7.46
CA ILE A 13 -0.01 -19.89 -6.57
C ILE A 13 -0.45 -21.36 -6.69
N TRP A 14 -0.13 -22.02 -7.81
CA TRP A 14 -0.45 -23.43 -8.04
C TRP A 14 0.67 -24.38 -7.59
N ARG A 15 1.88 -23.86 -7.33
CA ARG A 15 3.06 -24.60 -6.84
C ARG A 15 3.85 -23.72 -5.86
N PRO A 16 3.27 -23.42 -4.69
CA PRO A 16 3.66 -22.26 -3.91
C PRO A 16 4.83 -22.51 -2.96
N ASN A 17 5.12 -23.77 -2.61
CA ASN A 17 6.02 -24.15 -1.51
C ASN A 17 7.35 -23.38 -1.49
N ARG A 18 8.17 -23.54 -2.53
CA ARG A 18 9.50 -22.89 -2.59
C ARG A 18 9.39 -21.37 -2.62
N GLY A 19 8.37 -20.83 -3.30
CA GLY A 19 8.16 -19.39 -3.40
C GLY A 19 7.79 -18.77 -2.04
N LEU A 20 6.87 -19.39 -1.32
CA LEU A 20 6.46 -18.95 0.02
C LEU A 20 7.61 -19.08 1.03
N GLU A 21 8.39 -20.17 0.96
CA GLU A 21 9.59 -20.34 1.80
C GLU A 21 10.61 -19.22 1.56
N GLN A 22 10.80 -18.79 0.32
CA GLN A 22 11.66 -17.64 -0.01
C GLN A 22 11.11 -16.30 0.49
N LEU A 23 9.78 -16.10 0.46
CA LEU A 23 9.17 -14.90 1.05
C LEU A 23 9.44 -14.84 2.56
N VAL A 24 9.23 -15.95 3.26
CA VAL A 24 9.42 -16.04 4.71
C VAL A 24 10.89 -15.89 5.09
N SER A 25 11.81 -16.48 4.31
CA SER A 25 13.26 -16.29 4.56
C SER A 25 13.70 -14.83 4.37
N ALA A 26 13.01 -14.07 3.53
CA ALA A 26 13.21 -12.62 3.39
C ALA A 26 12.51 -11.79 4.49
N GLY A 27 11.80 -12.44 5.43
CA GLY A 27 11.10 -11.80 6.54
C GLY A 27 9.71 -11.29 6.19
N ILE A 28 9.12 -11.70 5.07
CA ILE A 28 7.76 -11.35 4.66
C ILE A 28 6.77 -12.31 5.34
N LYS A 29 5.77 -11.74 6.02
CA LYS A 29 4.76 -12.48 6.80
C LYS A 29 3.31 -12.19 6.37
N SER A 30 3.12 -11.45 5.29
CA SER A 30 1.80 -11.04 4.83
C SER A 30 1.76 -11.00 3.31
N THR A 31 0.68 -11.52 2.72
CA THR A 31 0.48 -11.59 1.28
C THR A 31 -1.00 -11.39 0.93
N ILE A 32 -1.30 -11.46 -0.37
CA ILE A 32 -2.66 -11.44 -0.91
C ILE A 32 -2.88 -12.68 -1.77
N LEU A 33 -4.14 -12.99 -2.04
CA LEU A 33 -4.51 -13.98 -3.05
C LEU A 33 -4.86 -13.26 -4.36
N ASP A 34 -4.05 -13.41 -5.40
CA ASP A 34 -4.28 -12.69 -6.66
C ASP A 34 -4.82 -13.63 -7.75
N PHE A 35 -6.15 -13.62 -7.95
CA PHE A 35 -6.80 -14.37 -9.03
C PHE A 35 -6.70 -13.69 -10.40
N SER A 36 -6.18 -12.45 -10.49
CA SER A 36 -5.99 -11.78 -11.78
C SER A 36 -5.03 -12.53 -12.71
N VAL A 37 -4.20 -13.43 -12.16
CA VAL A 37 -3.33 -14.33 -12.94
C VAL A 37 -4.12 -15.28 -13.85
N ILE A 38 -5.42 -15.47 -13.59
CA ILE A 38 -6.32 -16.28 -14.43
C ILE A 38 -6.86 -15.47 -15.61
N CYS A 39 -6.90 -14.13 -15.55
CA CYS A 39 -7.53 -13.27 -16.57
C CYS A 39 -7.01 -13.51 -17.99
N GLN A 40 -5.76 -13.98 -18.14
CA GLN A 40 -5.17 -14.32 -19.43
C GLN A 40 -6.01 -15.32 -20.26
N VAL A 41 -6.85 -16.14 -19.63
CA VAL A 41 -7.70 -17.12 -20.34
C VAL A 41 -8.86 -16.46 -21.10
N TYR A 42 -9.08 -15.17 -20.90
CA TYR A 42 -10.10 -14.38 -21.60
C TYR A 42 -9.52 -13.37 -22.59
N ASP A 43 -8.19 -13.22 -22.65
CA ASP A 43 -7.54 -12.28 -23.58
C ASP A 43 -7.72 -12.75 -25.03
N PRO A 44 -8.31 -11.94 -25.93
CA PRO A 44 -8.52 -12.31 -27.33
C PRO A 44 -7.25 -12.73 -28.07
N LYS A 45 -6.08 -12.15 -27.74
CA LYS A 45 -4.80 -12.50 -28.35
C LYS A 45 -4.34 -13.88 -27.92
N GLU A 46 -4.51 -14.22 -26.65
CA GLU A 46 -4.18 -15.55 -26.14
C GLU A 46 -5.14 -16.61 -26.69
N MET A 47 -6.44 -16.28 -26.85
CA MET A 47 -7.40 -17.15 -27.53
C MET A 47 -6.95 -17.51 -28.94
N MET A 48 -6.60 -16.51 -29.76
CA MET A 48 -6.08 -16.72 -31.11
C MET A 48 -4.78 -17.56 -31.11
N ARG A 49 -3.92 -17.38 -30.11
CA ARG A 49 -2.69 -18.17 -29.97
C ARG A 49 -2.99 -19.63 -29.64
N ILE A 50 -3.97 -19.89 -28.79
CA ILE A 50 -4.39 -21.25 -28.42
C ILE A 50 -4.99 -21.96 -29.62
N GLU A 51 -5.86 -21.29 -30.37
CA GLU A 51 -6.43 -21.83 -31.62
C GLU A 51 -5.35 -22.23 -32.62
N LYS A 52 -4.29 -21.43 -32.75
CA LYS A 52 -3.17 -21.71 -33.67
C LYS A 52 -2.23 -22.81 -33.18
N SER A 53 -1.99 -22.90 -31.86
CA SER A 53 -0.92 -23.75 -31.30
C SER A 53 -1.40 -25.00 -30.60
N GLY A 54 -2.69 -25.08 -30.23
CA GLY A 54 -3.27 -26.12 -29.39
C GLY A 54 -2.78 -26.11 -27.92
N ARG A 55 -1.84 -25.22 -27.56
CA ARG A 55 -1.25 -25.16 -26.22
C ARG A 55 -2.05 -24.24 -25.32
N ARG A 56 -2.70 -24.81 -24.32
CA ARG A 56 -3.50 -24.08 -23.32
C ARG A 56 -2.61 -23.49 -22.21
N PRO A 57 -2.84 -22.24 -21.77
CA PRO A 57 -2.09 -21.63 -20.69
C PRO A 57 -2.45 -22.26 -19.34
N LYS A 58 -1.58 -22.00 -18.35
CA LYS A 58 -1.87 -22.35 -16.96
C LYS A 58 -3.11 -21.58 -16.50
N GLY A 59 -4.09 -22.31 -15.97
CA GLY A 59 -5.37 -21.74 -15.54
C GLY A 59 -6.51 -21.84 -16.57
N TRP A 60 -6.26 -22.35 -17.79
CA TRP A 60 -7.33 -22.60 -18.77
C TRP A 60 -8.45 -23.48 -18.22
N ILE A 61 -8.09 -24.45 -17.38
CA ILE A 61 -9.05 -25.33 -16.70
C ILE A 61 -10.13 -24.56 -15.95
N PHE A 62 -9.83 -23.37 -15.41
CA PHE A 62 -10.80 -22.58 -14.66
C PHE A 62 -11.83 -21.87 -15.55
N ARG A 63 -11.57 -21.76 -16.86
CA ARG A 63 -12.58 -21.32 -17.82
C ARG A 63 -13.59 -22.43 -18.12
N GLU A 64 -13.14 -23.69 -18.15
CA GLU A 64 -13.99 -24.85 -18.46
C GLU A 64 -14.64 -25.46 -17.21
N GLN A 65 -13.95 -25.40 -16.08
CA GLN A 65 -14.27 -26.04 -14.79
C GLN A 65 -13.96 -25.07 -13.64
N PRO A 66 -14.70 -23.94 -13.53
CA PRO A 66 -14.47 -22.92 -12.49
C PRO A 66 -14.59 -23.47 -11.06
N GLU A 67 -15.36 -24.55 -10.84
CA GLU A 67 -15.52 -25.22 -9.55
C GLU A 67 -14.20 -25.77 -8.98
N GLN A 68 -13.16 -25.92 -9.80
CA GLN A 68 -11.85 -26.37 -9.34
C GLN A 68 -11.01 -25.31 -8.64
N VAL A 69 -11.43 -24.04 -8.67
CA VAL A 69 -10.64 -22.92 -8.11
C VAL A 69 -10.31 -23.15 -6.64
N THR A 70 -11.32 -23.46 -5.82
CA THR A 70 -11.17 -23.64 -4.37
C THR A 70 -10.15 -24.73 -4.01
N GLU A 71 -10.21 -25.87 -4.70
CA GLU A 71 -9.26 -26.97 -4.48
C GLU A 71 -7.87 -26.62 -4.98
N SER A 72 -7.77 -25.95 -6.13
CA SER A 72 -6.50 -25.63 -6.77
C SER A 72 -5.64 -24.65 -5.97
N ILE A 73 -6.26 -23.79 -5.17
CA ILE A 73 -5.53 -22.86 -4.28
C ILE A 73 -5.30 -23.42 -2.87
N ARG A 74 -5.84 -24.60 -2.53
CA ARG A 74 -5.76 -25.20 -1.19
C ARG A 74 -4.32 -25.26 -0.69
N MET A 75 -3.40 -25.68 -1.56
CA MET A 75 -1.98 -25.80 -1.22
C MET A 75 -1.36 -24.44 -0.89
N PHE A 76 -1.73 -23.36 -1.58
CA PHE A 76 -1.26 -22.01 -1.27
C PHE A 76 -1.72 -21.57 0.11
N VAL A 77 -3.03 -21.67 0.38
CA VAL A 77 -3.59 -21.24 1.66
C VAL A 77 -3.06 -22.08 2.82
N THR A 78 -2.98 -23.40 2.65
CA THR A 78 -2.47 -24.30 3.69
C THR A 78 -1.01 -24.00 4.01
N LYS A 79 -0.17 -23.82 2.98
CA LYS A 79 1.24 -23.50 3.18
C LYS A 79 1.44 -22.11 3.80
N CYS A 80 0.61 -21.13 3.47
CA CYS A 80 0.60 -19.83 4.16
C CYS A 80 0.31 -20.00 5.66
N LYS A 81 -0.71 -20.80 6.03
CA LYS A 81 -1.04 -21.11 7.43
C LYS A 81 0.12 -21.81 8.16
N GLU A 82 0.73 -22.82 7.54
CA GLU A 82 1.90 -23.54 8.08
C GLU A 82 3.09 -22.61 8.35
N LEU A 83 3.31 -21.64 7.46
CA LEU A 83 4.43 -20.70 7.53
C LEU A 83 4.10 -19.41 8.30
N HIS A 84 2.91 -19.29 8.88
CA HIS A 84 2.43 -18.08 9.54
C HIS A 84 2.50 -16.83 8.65
N VAL A 85 2.04 -16.98 7.41
CA VAL A 85 1.88 -15.89 6.43
C VAL A 85 0.40 -15.54 6.33
N ASP A 86 0.05 -14.31 6.70
CA ASP A 86 -1.32 -13.83 6.64
C ASP A 86 -1.75 -13.53 5.20
N ILE A 87 -2.96 -13.93 4.83
CA ILE A 87 -3.58 -13.55 3.54
C ILE A 87 -4.61 -12.46 3.85
N THR A 88 -4.33 -11.23 3.44
CA THR A 88 -5.10 -10.08 3.92
C THR A 88 -6.34 -9.74 3.10
N LEU A 89 -6.32 -10.07 1.81
CA LEU A 89 -7.40 -9.85 0.86
C LEU A 89 -7.13 -10.65 -0.41
N ALA A 90 -8.12 -10.68 -1.29
CA ALA A 90 -7.98 -11.24 -2.63
C ALA A 90 -8.25 -10.21 -3.73
N ILE A 91 -7.54 -10.33 -4.86
CA ILE A 91 -7.84 -9.59 -6.09
C ILE A 91 -8.59 -10.53 -7.02
N MET A 92 -9.80 -10.15 -7.44
CA MET A 92 -10.66 -10.96 -8.29
C MET A 92 -10.26 -10.90 -9.76
N PRO A 93 -10.61 -11.93 -10.56
CA PRO A 93 -10.46 -11.87 -12.00
C PRO A 93 -11.37 -10.79 -12.60
N TYR A 94 -10.92 -10.15 -13.67
CA TYR A 94 -11.60 -9.02 -14.30
C TYR A 94 -11.28 -8.98 -15.80
N PHE A 95 -12.11 -8.24 -16.54
CA PHE A 95 -11.87 -7.92 -17.94
C PHE A 95 -11.11 -6.61 -18.12
N LYS A 96 -10.16 -6.60 -19.04
CA LYS A 96 -9.24 -5.47 -19.24
C LYS A 96 -9.82 -4.40 -20.16
N SER A 97 -10.82 -4.73 -20.97
CA SER A 97 -11.37 -3.87 -22.01
C SER A 97 -12.90 -3.84 -22.06
N GLU A 98 -13.45 -2.81 -22.68
CA GLU A 98 -14.89 -2.68 -22.94
C GLU A 98 -15.42 -3.83 -23.80
N GLN A 99 -14.60 -4.32 -24.76
CA GLN A 99 -14.98 -5.43 -25.63
C GLN A 99 -15.13 -6.73 -24.85
N GLU A 100 -14.17 -7.02 -23.95
CA GLU A 100 -14.27 -8.20 -23.08
C GLU A 100 -15.46 -8.09 -22.12
N ALA A 101 -15.79 -6.87 -21.64
CA ALA A 101 -16.96 -6.63 -20.78
C ALA A 101 -18.29 -7.03 -21.42
N GLN A 102 -18.38 -7.10 -22.76
CA GLN A 102 -19.56 -7.64 -23.46
C GLN A 102 -19.80 -9.13 -23.16
N ASN A 103 -18.75 -9.87 -22.79
CA ASN A 103 -18.80 -11.29 -22.44
C ASN A 103 -18.87 -11.53 -20.93
N LEU A 104 -19.43 -10.59 -20.16
CA LEU A 104 -19.56 -10.67 -18.69
C LEU A 104 -20.16 -11.98 -18.18
N GLN A 105 -21.06 -12.58 -18.96
CA GLN A 105 -21.67 -13.88 -18.63
C GLN A 105 -20.64 -15.01 -18.53
N GLU A 106 -19.52 -14.94 -19.26
CA GLU A 106 -18.44 -15.94 -19.20
C GLU A 106 -17.54 -15.78 -17.97
N LEU A 107 -17.51 -14.59 -17.36
CA LEU A 107 -16.70 -14.31 -16.18
C LEU A 107 -17.43 -14.70 -14.89
N TYR A 108 -18.76 -14.58 -14.86
CA TYR A 108 -19.56 -14.82 -13.64
C TYR A 108 -19.32 -16.17 -12.96
N PRO A 109 -19.25 -17.32 -13.68
CA PRO A 109 -18.98 -18.60 -13.03
C PRO A 109 -17.64 -18.61 -12.31
N LEU A 110 -16.58 -18.11 -12.97
CA LEU A 110 -15.25 -18.02 -12.37
C LEU A 110 -15.25 -17.06 -11.17
N LEU A 111 -15.84 -15.88 -11.32
CA LEU A 111 -15.88 -14.86 -10.28
C LEU A 111 -16.60 -15.37 -9.03
N ARG A 112 -17.74 -16.06 -9.18
CA ARG A 112 -18.46 -16.68 -8.06
C ARG A 112 -17.61 -17.72 -7.35
N GLU A 113 -16.92 -18.59 -8.08
CA GLU A 113 -16.08 -19.62 -7.45
C GLU A 113 -14.84 -19.03 -6.76
N CYS A 114 -14.25 -17.96 -7.29
CA CYS A 114 -13.19 -17.21 -6.60
C CYS A 114 -13.69 -16.54 -5.30
N MET A 115 -14.90 -15.95 -5.29
CA MET A 115 -15.50 -15.36 -4.10
C MET A 115 -15.80 -16.42 -3.04
N LYS A 116 -16.42 -17.55 -3.42
CA LYS A 116 -16.63 -18.68 -2.51
C LYS A 116 -15.33 -19.21 -1.93
N ALA A 117 -14.27 -19.30 -2.74
CA ALA A 117 -12.96 -19.72 -2.26
C ALA A 117 -12.43 -18.78 -1.18
N CYS A 118 -12.64 -17.46 -1.31
CA CYS A 118 -12.28 -16.48 -0.28
C CYS A 118 -13.02 -16.77 1.03
N HIS A 119 -14.34 -16.96 0.98
CA HIS A 119 -15.15 -17.32 2.15
C HIS A 119 -14.67 -18.62 2.83
N VAL A 120 -14.48 -19.69 2.05
CA VAL A 120 -13.99 -20.99 2.56
C VAL A 120 -12.66 -20.87 3.31
N TYR A 121 -11.79 -19.96 2.87
CA TYR A 121 -10.48 -19.76 3.47
C TYR A 121 -10.40 -18.60 4.46
N GLY A 122 -11.51 -17.94 4.77
CA GLY A 122 -11.59 -16.85 5.75
C GLY A 122 -10.99 -15.53 5.26
N ILE A 123 -11.04 -15.26 3.95
CA ILE A 123 -10.61 -14.00 3.36
C ILE A 123 -11.85 -13.11 3.19
N GLU A 124 -11.95 -12.06 3.98
CA GLU A 124 -13.16 -11.24 4.09
C GLU A 124 -13.24 -10.10 3.06
N LYS A 125 -12.10 -9.68 2.48
CA LYS A 125 -12.03 -8.53 1.56
C LYS A 125 -11.61 -8.96 0.16
N VAL A 126 -12.37 -8.51 -0.83
CA VAL A 126 -12.10 -8.78 -2.24
C VAL A 126 -12.04 -7.48 -3.04
N VAL A 127 -11.00 -7.32 -3.86
CA VAL A 127 -10.89 -6.22 -4.81
C VAL A 127 -11.54 -6.66 -6.12
N ILE A 128 -12.58 -5.97 -6.54
CA ILE A 128 -13.29 -6.23 -7.79
C ILE A 128 -13.20 -4.95 -8.62
N GLN A 129 -12.58 -5.10 -9.78
CA GLN A 129 -12.42 -4.00 -10.71
C GLN A 129 -13.75 -3.66 -11.39
N PRO A 130 -14.17 -2.37 -11.44
CA PRO A 130 -15.30 -1.92 -12.25
C PRO A 130 -15.15 -2.27 -13.73
N LEU A 131 -16.28 -2.52 -14.38
CA LEU A 131 -16.33 -2.67 -15.83
C LEU A 131 -16.01 -1.33 -16.48
N GLN A 132 -15.29 -1.36 -17.60
CA GLN A 132 -15.13 -0.19 -18.46
C GLN A 132 -16.45 0.05 -19.21
N ALA A 133 -17.43 0.60 -18.49
CA ALA A 133 -18.80 0.84 -18.92
C ALA A 133 -19.38 1.99 -18.08
N ASP A 134 -20.60 2.40 -18.43
CA ASP A 134 -21.37 3.39 -17.68
C ASP A 134 -21.78 2.92 -16.27
N TRP A 135 -22.36 3.85 -15.52
CA TRP A 135 -22.84 3.60 -14.16
C TRP A 135 -23.96 2.56 -14.14
N GLU A 136 -24.93 2.64 -15.06
CA GLU A 136 -26.07 1.71 -15.09
C GLU A 136 -25.61 0.26 -15.26
N THR A 137 -24.64 0.02 -16.15
CA THR A 137 -24.06 -1.31 -16.36
C THR A 137 -23.30 -1.79 -15.12
N ASN A 138 -22.50 -0.91 -14.50
CA ASN A 138 -21.76 -1.26 -13.29
C ASN A 138 -22.69 -1.48 -12.09
N LEU A 139 -23.78 -0.73 -11.97
CA LEU A 139 -24.77 -0.88 -10.91
C LEU A 139 -25.42 -2.27 -10.99
N ILE A 140 -25.82 -2.72 -12.19
CA ILE A 140 -26.37 -4.07 -12.40
C ILE A 140 -25.32 -5.15 -12.07
N PHE A 141 -24.07 -4.92 -12.48
CA PHE A 141 -22.97 -5.83 -12.18
C PHE A 141 -22.76 -5.97 -10.66
N TYR A 142 -22.55 -4.87 -9.94
CA TYR A 142 -22.34 -4.88 -8.50
C TYR A 142 -23.58 -5.31 -7.71
N GLN A 143 -24.80 -5.07 -8.21
CA GLN A 143 -26.03 -5.63 -7.64
C GLN A 143 -26.02 -7.16 -7.61
N LYS A 144 -25.57 -7.78 -8.70
CA LYS A 144 -25.44 -9.24 -8.75
C LYS A 144 -24.38 -9.74 -7.76
N LEU A 145 -23.25 -9.03 -7.66
CA LEU A 145 -22.17 -9.37 -6.74
C LEU A 145 -22.55 -9.15 -5.28
N LEU A 146 -23.41 -8.17 -4.98
CA LEU A 146 -23.91 -7.89 -3.64
C LEU A 146 -24.64 -9.10 -3.05
N GLY A 147 -25.47 -9.80 -3.85
CA GLY A 147 -26.13 -11.02 -3.42
C GLY A 147 -25.13 -12.09 -2.99
N TRP A 148 -24.06 -12.27 -3.75
CA TRP A 148 -22.97 -13.19 -3.45
C TRP A 148 -22.14 -12.77 -2.25
N ALA A 149 -21.85 -11.48 -2.13
CA ALA A 149 -21.08 -10.92 -1.02
C ALA A 149 -21.82 -11.02 0.31
N LYS A 150 -23.16 -10.86 0.32
CA LYS A 150 -23.98 -11.09 1.51
C LYS A 150 -24.00 -12.58 1.91
N GLU A 151 -24.12 -13.48 0.94
CA GLU A 151 -24.12 -14.93 1.18
C GLU A 151 -22.78 -15.42 1.76
N ASP A 152 -21.67 -14.89 1.23
CA ASP A 152 -20.31 -15.31 1.55
C ASP A 152 -19.63 -14.41 2.61
N ASP A 153 -20.35 -13.44 3.17
CA ASP A 153 -19.86 -12.39 4.08
C ASP A 153 -18.56 -11.71 3.63
N LEU A 154 -18.56 -11.22 2.39
CA LEU A 154 -17.42 -10.54 1.77
C LEU A 154 -17.64 -9.03 1.69
N HIS A 155 -16.57 -8.26 1.84
CA HIS A 155 -16.56 -6.83 1.61
C HIS A 155 -15.87 -6.52 0.26
N ILE A 156 -16.56 -5.81 -0.62
CA ILE A 156 -16.11 -5.55 -2.00
C ILE A 156 -15.40 -4.20 -2.06
N LEU A 157 -14.19 -4.18 -2.62
CA LEU A 157 -13.43 -2.96 -2.87
C LEU A 157 -13.41 -2.65 -4.38
N LEU A 158 -14.03 -1.54 -4.76
CA LEU A 158 -13.90 -0.98 -6.10
C LEU A 158 -12.47 -0.49 -6.33
N LYS A 159 -12.02 -0.42 -7.59
CA LYS A 159 -10.66 0.01 -7.94
C LYS A 159 -10.71 1.04 -9.07
N ASN A 160 -9.87 2.09 -9.00
CA ASN A 160 -9.69 2.99 -10.13
C ASN A 160 -8.98 2.29 -11.29
N CYS A 161 -9.39 2.62 -12.52
CA CYS A 161 -9.00 1.90 -13.72
C CYS A 161 -8.42 2.80 -14.81
N LEU A 162 -7.54 2.24 -15.64
CA LEU A 162 -7.12 2.89 -16.88
C LEU A 162 -8.01 2.45 -18.04
N LYS A 163 -8.19 3.36 -19.00
CA LYS A 163 -8.76 3.08 -20.32
C LYS A 163 -7.70 3.33 -21.38
N TYR A 164 -7.56 2.41 -22.33
CA TYR A 164 -6.65 2.59 -23.47
C TYR A 164 -7.40 3.22 -24.64
N LEU A 165 -6.97 4.39 -25.10
CA LEU A 165 -7.62 5.15 -26.16
C LEU A 165 -6.56 5.75 -27.10
N ASN A 166 -6.63 5.40 -28.39
CA ASN A 166 -5.79 5.96 -29.45
C ASN A 166 -4.28 5.96 -29.14
N GLY A 167 -3.76 4.84 -28.62
CA GLY A 167 -2.32 4.69 -28.39
C GLY A 167 -1.81 5.21 -27.05
N ARG A 168 -2.71 5.63 -26.14
CA ARG A 168 -2.36 6.11 -24.80
C ARG A 168 -3.35 5.64 -23.75
N TYR A 169 -2.89 5.57 -22.50
CA TYR A 169 -3.77 5.36 -21.36
C TYR A 169 -4.34 6.69 -20.87
N VAL A 170 -5.62 6.66 -20.53
CA VAL A 170 -6.37 7.77 -19.96
C VAL A 170 -7.18 7.26 -18.76
N ARG A 171 -7.80 8.18 -18.03
CA ARG A 171 -8.70 7.87 -16.91
C ARG A 171 -9.83 6.96 -17.40
N GLY A 172 -9.99 5.82 -16.75
CA GLY A 172 -11.13 4.92 -16.91
C GLY A 172 -12.08 5.03 -15.73
N THR A 173 -13.00 4.07 -15.64
CA THR A 173 -14.04 4.01 -14.59
C THR A 173 -13.47 4.14 -13.17
N CYS A 174 -14.14 4.93 -12.32
CA CYS A 174 -13.75 5.23 -10.95
C CYS A 174 -12.36 5.85 -10.80
N SER A 175 -11.79 6.43 -11.87
CA SER A 175 -10.60 7.26 -11.76
C SER A 175 -10.92 8.66 -11.28
N ASP A 176 -12.16 9.12 -11.33
CA ASP A 176 -12.55 10.35 -10.65
C ASP A 176 -12.94 10.03 -9.19
N ALA A 177 -12.44 10.81 -8.23
CA ALA A 177 -12.62 10.49 -6.81
C ALA A 177 -14.05 10.75 -6.34
N GLU A 178 -14.71 11.78 -6.87
CA GLU A 178 -16.10 12.13 -6.54
C GLU A 178 -17.06 11.12 -7.19
N GLU A 179 -16.78 10.72 -8.43
CA GLU A 179 -17.47 9.60 -9.09
C GLU A 179 -17.37 8.33 -8.24
N ALA A 180 -16.15 7.93 -7.87
CA ALA A 180 -15.91 6.74 -7.06
C ALA A 180 -16.62 6.82 -5.70
N ASN A 181 -16.61 7.98 -5.05
CA ASN A 181 -17.31 8.20 -3.78
C ASN A 181 -18.82 8.01 -3.94
N THR A 182 -19.41 8.65 -4.96
CA THR A 182 -20.84 8.56 -5.28
C THR A 182 -21.27 7.11 -5.54
N TRP A 183 -20.44 6.35 -6.27
CA TRP A 183 -20.71 4.94 -6.56
C TRP A 183 -20.70 4.09 -5.29
N ILE A 184 -19.71 4.27 -4.42
CA ILE A 184 -19.62 3.54 -3.15
C ILE A 184 -20.84 3.84 -2.27
N GLU A 185 -21.24 5.10 -2.17
CA GLU A 185 -22.40 5.51 -1.37
C GLU A 185 -23.70 4.89 -1.88
N ALA A 186 -23.95 4.96 -3.19
CA ALA A 186 -25.13 4.34 -3.79
C ALA A 186 -25.15 2.81 -3.63
N LEU A 187 -23.98 2.15 -3.73
CA LEU A 187 -23.88 0.71 -3.54
C LEU A 187 -24.06 0.29 -2.07
N ASN A 188 -23.56 1.07 -1.11
CA ASN A 188 -23.77 0.84 0.32
C ASN A 188 -25.20 1.13 0.76
N GLU A 189 -25.84 2.17 0.19
CA GLU A 189 -27.27 2.42 0.39
C GLU A 189 -28.10 1.24 -0.08
N LEU A 190 -27.80 0.70 -1.27
CA LEU A 190 -28.44 -0.50 -1.79
C LEU A 190 -28.15 -1.77 -0.96
N ALA A 191 -26.98 -1.84 -0.33
CA ALA A 191 -26.62 -2.93 0.56
C ALA A 191 -27.31 -2.81 1.93
N GLU A 192 -27.79 -1.63 2.31
CA GLU A 192 -28.29 -1.27 3.65
C GLU A 192 -27.23 -1.42 4.75
N GLU A 193 -25.95 -1.48 4.38
CA GLU A 193 -24.80 -1.65 5.27
C GLU A 193 -23.49 -1.26 4.56
N GLU A 194 -22.40 -1.07 5.31
CA GLU A 194 -21.07 -0.81 4.73
C GLU A 194 -20.45 -2.11 4.18
N ARG A 195 -20.83 -2.45 2.93
CA ARG A 195 -20.38 -3.65 2.21
C ARG A 195 -19.36 -3.34 1.11
N PHE A 196 -19.31 -2.09 0.68
CA PHE A 196 -18.45 -1.57 -0.38
C PHE A 196 -17.48 -0.54 0.16
N GLY A 197 -16.23 -0.64 -0.31
CA GLY A 197 -15.18 0.33 -0.10
C GLY A 197 -14.34 0.51 -1.36
N PHE A 198 -13.13 1.07 -1.18
CA PHE A 198 -12.23 1.36 -2.29
C PHE A 198 -10.83 0.77 -2.07
N CYS A 199 -10.25 0.31 -3.17
CA CYS A 199 -8.87 -0.06 -3.34
C CYS A 199 -8.22 0.94 -4.30
N MET A 200 -7.47 1.91 -3.76
CA MET A 200 -6.76 2.89 -4.58
C MET A 200 -5.55 2.25 -5.25
N ASP A 201 -5.46 2.31 -6.58
CA ASP A 201 -4.30 1.90 -7.35
C ASP A 201 -3.46 3.13 -7.72
N MET A 202 -2.33 3.30 -7.04
CA MET A 202 -1.48 4.48 -7.24
C MET A 202 -0.82 4.52 -8.62
N GLY A 203 -0.66 3.35 -9.26
CA GLY A 203 -0.08 3.23 -10.59
C GLY A 203 -0.98 3.90 -11.64
N VAL A 204 -2.30 3.67 -11.52
CA VAL A 204 -3.32 4.32 -12.33
C VAL A 204 -3.31 5.84 -12.14
N CYS A 205 -3.27 6.31 -10.88
CA CYS A 205 -3.19 7.74 -10.58
C CYS A 205 -1.94 8.37 -11.21
N SER A 206 -0.80 7.69 -11.12
CA SER A 206 0.49 8.17 -11.67
C SER A 206 0.44 8.32 -13.19
N ILE A 207 -0.06 7.32 -13.91
CA ILE A 207 -0.18 7.35 -15.38
C ILE A 207 -1.14 8.45 -15.83
N CYS A 208 -2.22 8.67 -15.08
CA CYS A 208 -3.24 9.68 -15.39
C CYS A 208 -2.90 11.08 -14.85
N GLY A 209 -1.72 11.28 -14.25
CA GLY A 209 -1.30 12.56 -13.68
C GLY A 209 -2.27 13.10 -12.62
N GLN A 210 -2.85 12.20 -11.83
CA GLN A 210 -3.86 12.57 -10.83
C GLN A 210 -3.23 13.04 -9.54
N ASN A 211 -3.87 14.01 -8.90
CA ASN A 211 -3.49 14.45 -7.57
C ASN A 211 -3.90 13.39 -6.53
N MET A 212 -2.94 12.57 -6.11
CA MET A 212 -3.17 11.50 -5.14
C MET A 212 -3.56 12.02 -3.74
N TYR A 213 -3.21 13.28 -3.40
CA TYR A 213 -3.66 13.89 -2.16
C TYR A 213 -5.18 14.09 -2.18
N GLU A 214 -5.66 14.78 -3.21
CA GLU A 214 -7.09 15.06 -3.40
C GLU A 214 -7.89 13.76 -3.50
N PHE A 215 -7.43 12.82 -4.33
CA PHE A 215 -8.07 11.52 -4.51
C PHE A 215 -8.24 10.77 -3.17
N ALA A 216 -7.18 10.74 -2.36
CA ALA A 216 -7.23 10.10 -1.05
C ALA A 216 -8.15 10.84 -0.07
N THR A 217 -8.13 12.17 -0.05
CA THR A 217 -8.95 12.96 0.87
C THR A 217 -10.44 12.90 0.57
N VAL A 218 -10.83 12.84 -0.70
CA VAL A 218 -12.25 12.72 -1.10
C VAL A 218 -12.83 11.38 -0.65
N LEU A 219 -12.10 10.28 -0.87
CA LEU A 219 -12.57 8.96 -0.46
C LEU A 219 -12.41 8.69 1.05
N GLY A 220 -11.40 9.28 1.68
CA GLY A 220 -11.18 9.20 3.13
C GLY A 220 -11.12 7.76 3.65
N GLU A 221 -11.91 7.49 4.69
CA GLU A 221 -11.98 6.18 5.36
C GLU A 221 -12.56 5.05 4.50
N LYS A 222 -13.17 5.37 3.35
CA LYS A 222 -13.67 4.38 2.39
C LYS A 222 -12.52 3.66 1.69
N ILE A 223 -11.30 4.22 1.70
CA ILE A 223 -10.10 3.53 1.21
C ILE A 223 -9.73 2.43 2.21
N LYS A 224 -10.06 1.18 1.88
CA LYS A 224 -9.73 -0.01 2.70
C LYS A 224 -8.48 -0.73 2.21
N ALA A 225 -8.02 -0.44 1.00
CA ALA A 225 -6.76 -0.93 0.47
C ALA A 225 -6.09 0.08 -0.47
N VAL A 226 -4.78 -0.03 -0.63
CA VAL A 226 -4.01 0.71 -1.64
C VAL A 226 -3.01 -0.23 -2.31
N ILE A 227 -3.01 -0.27 -3.64
CA ILE A 227 -1.96 -0.95 -4.43
C ILE A 227 -0.83 0.05 -4.65
N ILE A 228 0.37 -0.34 -4.22
CA ILE A 228 1.59 0.44 -4.24
C ILE A 228 2.56 -0.19 -5.22
N ASN A 229 2.92 0.57 -6.25
CA ASN A 229 3.89 0.19 -7.27
C ASN A 229 4.46 1.45 -7.94
N GLU A 230 5.42 1.26 -8.85
CA GLU A 230 5.84 2.30 -9.79
C GLU A 230 5.64 1.88 -11.24
N ASN A 231 5.54 2.89 -12.10
CA ASN A 231 5.49 2.73 -13.55
C ASN A 231 6.31 3.84 -14.24
N ASN A 232 6.48 3.70 -15.55
CA ASN A 232 7.23 4.65 -16.37
C ASN A 232 6.42 5.93 -16.71
N GLY A 233 5.23 6.11 -16.13
CA GLY A 233 4.31 7.22 -16.38
C GLY A 233 3.64 7.21 -17.75
N GLN A 234 3.74 6.13 -18.52
CA GLN A 234 3.14 6.01 -19.85
C GLN A 234 2.32 4.73 -19.99
N GLU A 235 2.88 3.61 -19.52
CA GLU A 235 2.30 2.28 -19.58
C GLU A 235 2.02 1.77 -18.15
N PRO A 236 0.98 0.94 -17.95
CA PRO A 236 0.82 0.14 -16.74
C PRO A 236 2.12 -0.61 -16.45
N GLY A 237 2.52 -0.59 -15.19
CA GLY A 237 3.71 -1.30 -14.72
C GLY A 237 3.59 -1.58 -13.23
N ALA A 238 4.36 -2.56 -12.77
CA ALA A 238 4.38 -2.97 -11.38
C ALA A 238 5.85 -3.11 -10.93
N MET A 239 6.55 -1.99 -10.99
CA MET A 239 7.95 -1.87 -10.61
C MET A 239 8.10 -1.54 -9.12
N LEU A 240 9.27 -1.86 -8.58
CA LEU A 240 9.64 -1.55 -7.21
C LEU A 240 9.51 -0.04 -6.93
N PRO A 241 8.88 0.39 -5.82
CA PRO A 241 8.89 1.78 -5.39
C PRO A 241 10.29 2.39 -5.32
N PHE A 242 10.38 3.68 -5.68
CA PHE A 242 11.61 4.46 -5.71
C PHE A 242 12.65 3.98 -6.73
N SER A 243 12.26 3.22 -7.75
CA SER A 243 13.16 2.73 -8.81
C SER A 243 13.09 3.55 -10.10
N GLN A 244 11.97 4.23 -10.36
CA GLN A 244 11.77 5.08 -11.53
C GLN A 244 12.32 6.48 -11.30
N ILE A 245 13.64 6.58 -11.41
CA ILE A 245 14.41 7.79 -11.15
C ILE A 245 14.84 8.44 -12.46
N SER A 246 14.64 9.75 -12.56
CA SER A 246 15.23 10.58 -13.61
C SER A 246 15.79 11.85 -12.99
N ARG A 247 17.01 12.24 -13.38
CA ARG A 247 17.70 13.44 -12.86
C ARG A 247 17.72 13.48 -11.31
N SER A 248 18.01 12.32 -10.70
CA SER A 248 18.04 12.13 -9.24
C SER A 248 16.73 12.42 -8.52
N ARG A 249 15.58 12.28 -9.20
CA ARG A 249 14.25 12.43 -8.61
C ARG A 249 13.35 11.26 -9.04
N CYS A 250 12.52 10.79 -8.11
CA CYS A 250 11.45 9.84 -8.45
C CYS A 250 10.45 10.52 -9.39
N ARG A 251 9.93 9.76 -10.37
CA ARG A 251 8.88 10.25 -11.27
C ARG A 251 7.50 10.25 -10.61
N THR A 252 7.28 9.30 -9.70
CA THR A 252 6.05 9.18 -8.92
C THR A 252 5.95 10.30 -7.90
N ASP A 253 4.75 10.86 -7.75
CA ASP A 253 4.44 11.88 -6.75
C ASP A 253 4.22 11.26 -5.36
N TRP A 254 5.32 10.77 -4.78
CA TRP A 254 5.34 10.19 -3.44
C TRP A 254 4.90 11.19 -2.36
N LEU A 255 5.15 12.49 -2.57
CA LEU A 255 4.78 13.54 -1.63
C LEU A 255 3.26 13.59 -1.43
N ASN A 256 2.49 13.71 -2.52
CA ASN A 256 1.03 13.76 -2.43
C ASN A 256 0.43 12.40 -2.08
N PHE A 257 1.07 11.29 -2.47
CA PHE A 257 0.67 9.95 -2.04
C PHE A 257 0.67 9.81 -0.51
N PHE A 258 1.81 10.07 0.16
CA PHE A 258 1.89 9.92 1.61
C PHE A 258 1.02 10.93 2.35
N ARG A 259 1.03 12.20 1.91
CA ARG A 259 0.21 13.24 2.54
C ARG A 259 -1.28 12.94 2.42
N GLY A 260 -1.72 12.44 1.26
CA GLY A 260 -3.12 12.10 1.01
C GLY A 260 -3.60 11.00 1.94
N LEU A 261 -2.86 9.90 2.01
CA LEU A 261 -3.23 8.75 2.85
C LEU A 261 -3.13 9.05 4.35
N ARG A 262 -2.21 9.93 4.78
CA ARG A 262 -2.20 10.44 6.17
C ARG A 262 -3.42 11.29 6.47
N ALA A 263 -3.77 12.22 5.58
CA ALA A 263 -4.95 13.07 5.73
C ALA A 263 -6.26 12.26 5.73
N ALA A 264 -6.31 11.17 4.95
CA ALA A 264 -7.40 10.20 4.94
C ALA A 264 -7.38 9.24 6.15
N ALA A 265 -6.41 9.38 7.06
CA ALA A 265 -6.20 8.51 8.21
C ALA A 265 -6.18 7.01 7.86
N PHE A 266 -5.58 6.64 6.73
CA PHE A 266 -5.62 5.29 6.18
C PHE A 266 -5.17 4.22 7.19
N GLN A 267 -6.01 3.19 7.39
CA GLN A 267 -5.76 2.05 8.27
C GLN A 267 -5.83 0.69 7.57
N GLY A 268 -6.06 0.67 6.27
CA GLY A 268 -6.32 -0.54 5.50
C GLY A 268 -5.08 -1.38 5.18
N THR A 269 -5.16 -2.12 4.07
CA THR A 269 -4.05 -2.93 3.55
C THR A 269 -3.29 -2.17 2.46
N ALA A 270 -2.01 -1.92 2.68
CA ALA A 270 -1.10 -1.44 1.64
C ALA A 270 -0.44 -2.64 0.93
N ILE A 271 -0.87 -2.88 -0.30
CA ILE A 271 -0.44 -3.99 -1.16
C ILE A 271 0.77 -3.54 -1.96
N LEU A 272 1.95 -4.02 -1.64
CA LEU A 272 3.15 -3.77 -2.42
C LEU A 272 3.19 -4.74 -3.61
N ASP A 273 2.93 -4.22 -4.81
CA ASP A 273 2.90 -5.00 -6.06
C ASP A 273 4.12 -4.68 -6.92
N VAL A 274 5.11 -5.58 -6.87
CA VAL A 274 6.40 -5.43 -7.56
C VAL A 274 6.64 -6.59 -8.53
N ARG A 275 5.54 -7.16 -9.05
CA ARG A 275 5.56 -8.41 -9.84
C ARG A 275 6.52 -8.35 -11.02
N GLU A 276 6.65 -7.21 -11.69
CA GLU A 276 7.51 -7.08 -12.86
C GLU A 276 8.98 -7.06 -12.45
N SER A 277 9.33 -6.30 -11.41
CA SER A 277 10.69 -6.28 -10.88
C SER A 277 11.14 -7.66 -10.41
N LEU A 278 10.28 -8.41 -9.71
CA LEU A 278 10.62 -9.76 -9.24
C LEU A 278 10.65 -10.80 -10.37
N ALA A 279 9.78 -10.67 -11.37
CA ALA A 279 9.77 -11.57 -12.52
C ALA A 279 10.97 -11.37 -13.45
N ALA A 280 11.41 -10.11 -13.64
CA ALA A 280 12.56 -9.77 -14.49
C ALA A 280 13.92 -9.95 -13.79
N GLY A 281 13.92 -9.99 -12.45
CA GLY A 281 15.13 -10.07 -11.64
C GLY A 281 15.97 -11.34 -11.88
N PRO A 282 17.32 -11.24 -11.93
CA PRO A 282 18.19 -12.41 -12.04
C PRO A 282 17.98 -13.39 -10.86
N LEU A 283 17.90 -14.68 -11.15
CA LEU A 283 17.58 -15.72 -10.16
C LEU A 283 18.54 -15.71 -8.95
N LEU A 284 19.83 -15.45 -9.17
CA LEU A 284 20.85 -15.39 -8.11
C LEU A 284 20.66 -14.20 -7.15
N LEU A 285 19.94 -13.16 -7.57
CA LEU A 285 19.69 -11.97 -6.75
C LEU A 285 18.32 -11.99 -6.07
N LYS A 286 17.49 -13.00 -6.34
CA LYS A 286 16.08 -13.03 -5.94
C LYS A 286 15.87 -12.87 -4.43
N GLU A 287 16.70 -13.52 -3.62
CA GLU A 287 16.62 -13.39 -2.15
C GLU A 287 16.91 -11.97 -1.68
N GLY A 288 17.98 -11.34 -2.18
CA GLY A 288 18.32 -9.95 -1.86
C GLY A 288 17.25 -8.97 -2.34
N MET A 289 16.64 -9.22 -3.51
CA MET A 289 15.53 -8.42 -4.02
C MET A 289 14.29 -8.52 -3.12
N LEU A 290 13.96 -9.71 -2.62
CA LEU A 290 12.86 -9.90 -1.67
C LEU A 290 13.13 -9.22 -0.33
N GLN A 291 14.35 -9.35 0.20
CA GLN A 291 14.75 -8.65 1.43
C GLN A 291 14.67 -7.13 1.28
N HIS A 292 15.09 -6.60 0.12
CA HIS A 292 14.97 -5.17 -0.17
C HIS A 292 13.51 -4.74 -0.32
N THR A 293 12.69 -5.52 -1.04
CA THR A 293 11.24 -5.31 -1.15
C THR A 293 10.58 -5.24 0.22
N LYS A 294 10.95 -6.15 1.13
CA LYS A 294 10.48 -6.16 2.52
C LYS A 294 10.81 -4.85 3.23
N ARG A 295 12.07 -4.37 3.14
CA ARG A 295 12.51 -3.09 3.72
C ARG A 295 11.79 -1.88 3.12
N VAL A 296 11.50 -1.89 1.82
CA VAL A 296 10.68 -0.87 1.16
C VAL A 296 9.28 -0.84 1.76
N GLY A 297 8.65 -1.99 1.97
CA GLY A 297 7.38 -2.09 2.68
C GLY A 297 7.42 -1.52 4.12
N GLU A 298 8.48 -1.80 4.87
CA GLU A 298 8.66 -1.24 6.22
C GLU A 298 8.82 0.28 6.21
N TYR A 299 9.57 0.81 5.23
CA TYR A 299 9.70 2.25 5.02
C TYR A 299 8.36 2.90 4.63
N LEU A 300 7.62 2.29 3.70
CA LEU A 300 6.27 2.74 3.32
C LEU A 300 5.34 2.80 4.53
N LYS A 301 5.38 1.78 5.39
CA LYS A 301 4.62 1.75 6.64
C LYS A 301 4.99 2.91 7.56
N LEU A 302 6.29 3.11 7.81
CA LEU A 302 6.79 4.21 8.64
C LEU A 302 6.27 5.56 8.13
N GLN A 303 6.33 5.78 6.81
CA GLN A 303 5.85 7.01 6.21
C GLN A 303 4.34 7.16 6.31
N LEU A 304 3.55 6.12 6.06
CA LEU A 304 2.08 6.21 6.10
C LEU A 304 1.55 6.40 7.53
N GLU A 305 2.16 5.76 8.53
CA GLU A 305 1.70 5.81 9.92
C GLU A 305 2.23 7.02 10.71
N LEU A 306 3.14 7.83 10.14
CA LEU A 306 3.85 8.89 10.85
C LEU A 306 2.93 9.77 11.73
N GLU A 307 1.88 10.35 11.15
CA GLU A 307 0.99 11.25 11.91
C GLU A 307 0.17 10.51 12.97
N GLN A 308 -0.24 9.27 12.70
CA GLN A 308 -1.00 8.46 13.64
C GLN A 308 -0.14 8.06 14.84
N VAL A 309 1.14 7.75 14.60
CA VAL A 309 2.12 7.48 15.66
C VAL A 309 2.34 8.72 16.51
N LEU A 310 2.41 9.91 15.91
CA LEU A 310 2.46 11.17 16.66
C LEU A 310 1.22 11.37 17.53
N ALA A 311 0.03 11.15 16.97
CA ALA A 311 -1.23 11.35 17.67
C ALA A 311 -1.45 10.38 18.85
N LYS A 312 -0.76 9.23 18.86
CA LYS A 312 -0.90 8.20 19.91
C LYS A 312 -0.42 8.64 21.30
N TYR A 313 0.51 9.59 21.37
CA TYR A 313 1.12 9.99 22.63
C TYR A 313 0.69 11.41 22.99
N ASP A 314 0.40 11.66 24.26
CA ASP A 314 0.13 13.01 24.77
C ASP A 314 1.43 13.76 25.05
N LYS A 315 2.46 13.05 25.54
CA LYS A 315 3.78 13.58 25.86
C LYS A 315 4.82 13.02 24.92
N ARG A 316 5.71 13.88 24.45
CA ARG A 316 6.81 13.49 23.58
C ARG A 316 8.02 14.38 23.76
N VAL A 317 9.19 13.87 23.38
CA VAL A 317 10.43 14.63 23.25
C VAL A 317 11.05 14.35 21.89
N LEU A 318 11.86 15.31 21.41
CA LEU A 318 12.63 15.13 20.18
C LEU A 318 14.09 14.85 20.54
N PHE A 319 14.72 13.92 19.80
CA PHE A 319 16.15 13.67 19.89
C PHE A 319 16.83 14.16 18.60
N GLY A 320 17.61 15.22 18.73
CA GLY A 320 18.28 15.93 17.65
C GLY A 320 17.75 17.36 17.56
N ALA A 321 18.63 18.34 17.65
CA ALA A 321 18.27 19.76 17.61
C ALA A 321 18.76 20.43 16.31
N GLY A 322 18.41 19.83 15.16
CA GLY A 322 18.81 20.29 13.81
C GLY A 322 17.64 20.44 12.83
N ASN A 323 17.92 20.36 11.52
CA ASN A 323 16.92 20.58 10.45
C ASN A 323 15.65 19.73 10.59
N MET A 324 15.80 18.46 10.97
CA MET A 324 14.66 17.55 11.11
C MET A 324 13.75 17.93 12.29
N CYS A 325 14.33 18.40 13.41
CA CYS A 325 13.56 18.98 14.52
C CYS A 325 12.86 20.28 14.09
N ARG A 326 13.53 21.12 13.30
CA ARG A 326 12.93 22.33 12.74
C ARG A 326 11.74 22.03 11.83
N ASN A 327 11.85 21.02 10.96
CA ASN A 327 10.76 20.56 10.11
C ASN A 327 9.60 19.94 10.93
N TYR A 328 9.92 19.17 11.98
CA TYR A 328 8.92 18.70 12.95
C TYR A 328 8.14 19.87 13.53
N MET A 329 8.85 20.87 14.08
CA MET A 329 8.20 22.00 14.76
C MET A 329 7.29 22.78 13.81
N LYS A 330 7.73 23.00 12.57
CA LYS A 330 6.92 23.67 11.54
C LYS A 330 5.65 22.90 11.16
N CYS A 331 5.74 21.59 11.00
CA CYS A 331 4.63 20.79 10.45
C CYS A 331 3.69 20.24 11.53
N TYR A 332 4.24 19.96 12.71
CA TYR A 332 3.57 19.19 13.76
C TYR A 332 3.75 19.81 15.15
N GLY A 333 4.62 20.80 15.34
CA GLY A 333 4.93 21.34 16.67
C GLY A 333 3.73 21.98 17.38
N GLU A 334 2.82 22.60 16.65
CA GLU A 334 1.59 23.16 17.24
C GLU A 334 0.59 22.07 17.64
N LYS A 335 0.38 21.07 16.77
CA LYS A 335 -0.58 19.99 16.98
C LYS A 335 -0.08 18.94 17.99
N TYR A 336 1.23 18.68 17.99
CA TYR A 336 1.91 17.66 18.75
C TYR A 336 3.17 18.26 19.43
N PRO A 337 2.99 19.16 20.40
CA PRO A 337 4.11 19.87 21.02
C PRO A 337 5.02 18.92 21.81
N PRO A 338 6.35 19.00 21.62
CA PRO A 338 7.30 18.28 22.45
C PRO A 338 7.60 19.04 23.75
N LEU A 339 7.95 18.31 24.80
CA LEU A 339 8.32 18.87 26.11
C LEU A 339 9.65 19.63 26.03
N PHE A 340 10.60 19.06 25.29
CA PHE A 340 11.92 19.63 24.99
C PHE A 340 12.55 18.86 23.82
N THR A 341 13.71 19.33 23.35
CA THR A 341 14.59 18.56 22.46
C THR A 341 15.91 18.27 23.17
N CYS A 342 16.59 17.19 22.82
CA CYS A 342 17.91 16.87 23.35
C CYS A 342 18.89 16.56 22.22
N ASP A 343 20.19 16.70 22.48
CA ASP A 343 21.21 16.46 21.48
C ASP A 343 22.51 16.00 22.15
N ASN A 344 23.33 15.21 21.46
CA ASN A 344 24.61 14.75 22.00
C ASN A 344 25.66 15.87 22.10
N ASN A 345 25.44 16.99 21.43
CA ASN A 345 26.35 18.14 21.51
C ASN A 345 26.16 18.93 22.81
N ALA A 346 27.07 18.75 23.77
CA ALA A 346 27.02 19.45 25.05
C ALA A 346 27.15 20.98 24.95
N ALA A 347 27.71 21.50 23.86
CA ALA A 347 27.92 22.94 23.69
C ALA A 347 26.60 23.73 23.51
N ILE A 348 25.50 23.04 23.21
CA ILE A 348 24.18 23.65 22.97
C ILE A 348 23.18 23.36 24.08
N TRP A 349 23.58 22.66 25.14
CA TRP A 349 22.67 22.38 26.26
C TRP A 349 22.31 23.66 27.02
N GLY A 350 21.03 23.77 27.43
CA GLY A 350 20.46 24.96 28.06
C GLY A 350 20.08 26.08 27.08
N THR A 351 20.43 25.96 25.79
CA THR A 351 20.01 26.91 24.75
C THR A 351 18.58 26.64 24.28
N ARG A 352 17.97 27.56 23.52
CA ARG A 352 16.68 27.32 22.85
C ARG A 352 16.83 27.09 21.35
N PHE A 353 15.99 26.21 20.80
CA PHE A 353 15.90 25.93 19.37
C PHE A 353 14.45 25.70 18.97
N GLU A 354 13.93 26.49 18.02
CA GLU A 354 12.52 26.41 17.59
C GLU A 354 11.55 26.46 18.79
N GLY A 355 11.88 27.30 19.79
CA GLY A 355 11.12 27.45 21.03
C GLY A 355 11.36 26.39 22.11
N LEU A 356 12.08 25.31 21.81
CA LEU A 356 12.37 24.22 22.73
C LEU A 356 13.70 24.42 23.45
N GLU A 357 13.75 24.12 24.73
CA GLU A 357 15.04 23.99 25.44
C GLU A 357 15.78 22.76 24.91
N VAL A 358 17.08 22.90 24.66
CA VAL A 358 17.98 21.80 24.27
C VAL A 358 18.59 21.20 25.53
N LYS A 359 18.31 19.94 25.82
CA LYS A 359 18.78 19.25 27.04
C LYS A 359 19.84 18.18 26.77
N ASP A 360 20.54 17.83 27.85
CA ASP A 360 21.36 16.62 27.93
C ASP A 360 20.45 15.38 27.73
N PRO A 361 20.81 14.43 26.85
CA PRO A 361 20.12 13.14 26.75
C PRO A 361 19.91 12.41 28.08
N GLU A 362 20.74 12.61 29.09
CA GLU A 362 20.54 12.02 30.43
C GLU A 362 19.20 12.44 31.09
N GLU A 363 18.66 13.61 30.71
CA GLU A 363 17.33 14.05 31.17
C GLU A 363 16.20 13.13 30.70
N LEU A 364 16.43 12.32 29.66
CA LEU A 364 15.46 11.32 29.19
C LEU A 364 15.11 10.27 30.27
N LYS A 365 16.02 10.02 31.22
CA LYS A 365 15.79 9.08 32.34
C LYS A 365 14.73 9.56 33.33
N LYS A 366 14.40 10.86 33.29
CA LYS A 366 13.40 11.50 34.16
C LYS A 366 12.03 11.55 33.48
N LEU A 367 11.89 11.04 32.26
CA LEU A 367 10.64 11.08 31.53
C LEU A 367 9.58 10.17 32.18
N PRO A 368 8.32 10.60 32.18
CA PRO A 368 7.19 9.70 32.45
C PRO A 368 7.20 8.48 31.51
N GLU A 369 6.76 7.31 31.98
CA GLU A 369 6.73 6.07 31.18
C GLU A 369 5.88 6.20 29.90
N ASP A 370 4.84 7.04 29.93
CA ASP A 370 3.94 7.32 28.81
C ASP A 370 4.51 8.30 27.76
N CYS A 371 5.70 8.87 28.02
CA CYS A 371 6.34 9.82 27.11
C CYS A 371 7.09 9.11 25.98
N ALA A 372 6.81 9.46 24.73
CA ALA A 372 7.51 8.93 23.57
C ALA A 372 8.75 9.75 23.18
N ILE A 373 9.79 9.07 22.71
CA ILE A 373 11.02 9.68 22.19
C ILE A 373 11.01 9.56 20.67
N PHE A 374 11.00 10.70 19.97
CA PHE A 374 11.09 10.75 18.52
C PHE A 374 12.51 11.12 18.10
N ILE A 375 13.18 10.23 17.39
CA ILE A 375 14.51 10.50 16.82
C ILE A 375 14.32 11.41 15.60
N CYS A 376 14.79 12.64 15.74
CA CYS A 376 14.81 13.70 14.74
C CYS A 376 16.25 13.94 14.25
N ASN A 377 16.90 12.87 13.79
CA ASN A 377 18.27 12.89 13.30
C ASN A 377 18.46 11.77 12.25
N ILE A 378 19.38 11.96 11.30
CA ILE A 378 19.71 10.98 10.27
C ILE A 378 20.40 9.73 10.82
N TYR A 379 21.05 9.82 12.00
CA TYR A 379 21.74 8.71 12.67
C TYR A 379 20.77 7.84 13.49
N TYR A 380 19.70 7.35 12.85
CA TYR A 380 18.60 6.64 13.53
C TYR A 380 19.08 5.43 14.33
N ASP A 381 19.93 4.59 13.74
CA ASP A 381 20.34 3.32 14.34
C ASP A 381 21.36 3.52 15.49
N GLU A 382 22.27 4.48 15.36
CA GLU A 382 23.22 4.84 16.39
C GLU A 382 22.50 5.41 17.62
N ILE A 383 21.59 6.36 17.40
CA ILE A 383 20.82 6.98 18.49
C ILE A 383 19.88 5.96 19.13
N LYS A 384 19.23 5.09 18.35
CA LYS A 384 18.40 4.03 18.93
C LYS A 384 19.21 3.10 19.83
N LYS A 385 20.41 2.69 19.42
CA LYS A 385 21.32 1.88 20.26
C LYS A 385 21.74 2.64 21.50
N GLN A 386 22.05 3.93 21.40
CA GLN A 386 22.36 4.78 22.56
C GLN A 386 21.19 4.77 23.57
N LEU A 387 19.97 5.06 23.11
CA LEU A 387 18.78 5.09 23.95
C LEU A 387 18.49 3.74 24.62
N GLN A 388 18.71 2.63 23.90
CA GLN A 388 18.60 1.28 24.45
C GLN A 388 19.66 1.02 25.53
N ASN A 389 20.91 1.43 25.31
CA ASN A 389 22.00 1.30 26.29
C ASN A 389 21.80 2.16 27.54
N MET A 390 21.03 3.25 27.43
CA MET A 390 20.64 4.07 28.57
C MET A 390 19.56 3.41 29.46
N GLY A 391 19.00 2.27 29.04
CA GLY A 391 18.01 1.51 29.81
C GLY A 391 16.59 2.11 29.79
N LEU A 392 16.31 3.03 28.86
CA LEU A 392 15.03 3.71 28.75
C LEU A 392 13.92 2.72 28.37
N GLN A 393 12.80 2.75 29.09
CA GLN A 393 11.61 1.94 28.80
C GLN A 393 10.60 2.68 27.90
N ASN A 394 10.84 3.97 27.67
CA ASN A 394 10.00 4.83 26.84
C ASN A 394 9.88 4.31 25.41
N PRO A 395 8.71 4.46 24.75
CA PRO A 395 8.55 4.15 23.34
C PRO A 395 9.48 5.02 22.47
N ILE A 396 10.27 4.39 21.60
CA ILE A 396 11.20 5.05 20.68
C ILE A 396 10.67 4.95 19.25
N HIS A 397 10.53 6.09 18.58
CA HIS A 397 10.05 6.20 17.20
C HIS A 397 11.02 6.99 16.33
N TYR A 398 10.98 6.73 15.03
CA TYR A 398 11.71 7.53 14.05
C TYR A 398 10.79 8.60 13.49
N PHE A 399 11.24 9.84 13.46
CA PHE A 399 10.60 10.89 12.68
C PHE A 399 11.38 11.08 11.38
N ASN A 400 10.70 11.14 10.25
CA ASN A 400 11.31 11.39 8.95
C ASN A 400 10.57 12.51 8.22
N ASP A 401 11.33 13.50 7.76
CA ASP A 401 10.84 14.76 7.21
C ASP A 401 10.85 14.82 5.66
N GLU A 402 10.98 13.68 4.99
CA GLU A 402 11.08 13.62 3.52
C GLU A 402 9.77 14.03 2.82
N PHE A 403 8.63 13.63 3.38
CA PHE A 403 7.30 13.87 2.79
C PHE A 403 6.44 14.76 3.67
N MET A 404 6.93 15.96 4.01
CA MET A 404 6.24 16.93 4.86
C MET A 404 5.27 17.83 4.10
N PRO A 405 4.20 18.34 4.76
CA PRO A 405 3.27 19.30 4.15
C PRO A 405 3.93 20.62 3.74
N SER A 406 4.98 21.02 4.47
CA SER A 406 5.78 22.20 4.21
C SER A 406 7.23 21.94 4.59
N LEU A 407 8.17 22.59 3.91
CA LEU A 407 9.60 22.53 4.24
C LEU A 407 10.14 23.97 4.37
N TYR A 408 11.22 24.14 5.11
CA TYR A 408 12.05 25.33 4.95
C TYR A 408 12.85 25.20 3.65
N LEU A 409 12.98 26.30 2.90
CA LEU A 409 13.76 26.32 1.65
C LEU A 409 15.26 26.50 1.92
N ASP A 410 15.59 27.07 3.07
CA ASP A 410 16.92 27.21 3.65
C ASP A 410 17.26 26.00 4.52
N ARG A 411 18.51 25.52 4.42
CA ARG A 411 19.04 24.58 5.42
C ARG A 411 19.52 25.37 6.62
N PHE A 412 19.12 24.95 7.82
CA PHE A 412 19.72 25.43 9.05
C PHE A 412 21.21 25.09 9.04
N ASP A 413 22.03 26.12 9.25
CA ASP A 413 23.46 26.02 9.46
C ASP A 413 23.73 26.01 10.97
N SER A 414 24.29 24.90 11.45
CA SER A 414 24.63 24.73 12.87
C SER A 414 25.69 25.74 13.35
N GLU A 415 26.45 26.34 12.45
CA GLU A 415 27.50 27.33 12.78
C GLU A 415 26.92 28.73 13.06
N ILE A 416 25.69 29.03 12.60
CA ILE A 416 25.06 30.36 12.70
C ILE A 416 23.96 30.38 13.80
N ARG A 417 23.98 29.41 14.72
CA ARG A 417 22.93 29.29 15.75
C ARG A 417 22.92 30.52 16.65
N GLU A 418 21.92 31.40 16.49
CA GLU A 418 21.67 32.48 17.45
C GLU A 418 21.17 31.85 18.75
N VAL A 419 22.07 31.79 19.73
CA VAL A 419 21.76 31.33 21.08
C VAL A 419 21.02 32.47 21.78
N TYR A 420 19.72 32.30 21.99
CA TYR A 420 18.88 33.18 22.81
C TYR A 420 18.68 32.62 24.21
#